data_AF-A0A1G8H8C3-F1
#
_entry.id   AF-A0A1G8H8C3-F1
#
_cell.length_a   1.000
_cell.length_b   1.000
_cell.length_c   1.000
_cell.angle_alpha   90.00
_cell.angle_beta   90.00
_cell.angle_gamma   90.00
#
_symmetry.space_group_name_H-M   'P 1'
#
loop_
_entity.id
_entity.type
_entity.pdbx_description
1 polymer ?
#
loop_
_entity_poly.entity_id
_entity_poly.type
_entity_poly.pdbx_seq_one_letter_code
_entity_poly.pdbx_strand_id
1 'polypeptide(L)'
;MNRKILLISFLFLILFTSILGYGVYWLFYDMDRLPKGTLIAEETSPDKTYTVKAYTSDAGATTSYSVIAELSFNKVSKKSKIIYLQYKHS
;
A
#
# COMPACT_ATOMS: atom_id res chain seq x y z
N MET A 1 11.97 11.16 42.54
CA MET A 1 11.15 10.30 41.67
C MET A 1 11.77 8.90 41.61
N ASN A 2 11.00 7.84 41.85
CA ASN A 2 11.55 6.50 41.99
C ASN A 2 12.12 6.00 40.65
N ARG A 3 13.36 5.48 40.63
CA ARG A 3 14.01 4.96 39.40
C ARG A 3 13.12 3.94 38.65
N LYS A 4 12.35 3.14 39.39
CA LYS A 4 11.37 2.19 38.83
C LYS A 4 10.23 2.89 38.07
N ILE A 5 9.71 4.00 38.60
CA ILE A 5 8.64 4.78 37.96
C ILE A 5 9.14 5.42 36.67
N LEU A 6 10.37 5.95 36.67
CA LEU A 6 11.03 6.48 35.48
C LEU A 6 11.17 5.42 34.36
N LEU A 7 11.61 4.21 34.71
CA LEU A 7 11.74 3.11 33.75
C LEU A 7 10.40 2.68 33.16
N ILE A 8 9.36 2.58 34.00
CA ILE A 8 8.00 2.21 33.54
C ILE A 8 7.45 3.30 32.60
N SER A 9 7.59 4.57 32.96
CA SER A 9 7.16 5.69 32.12
C SER A 9 7.86 5.69 30.75
N PHE A 10 9.16 5.40 30.73
CA PHE A 10 9.93 5.29 29.49
C PHE A 10 9.46 4.12 28.61
N LEU A 11 9.17 2.97 29.21
CA LEU A 11 8.64 1.81 28.49
C LEU A 11 7.27 2.12 27.84
N PHE A 12 6.39 2.80 28.58
CA PHE A 12 5.09 3.24 28.05
C PHE A 12 5.25 4.21 26.87
N LEU A 13 6.21 5.14 26.94
CA LEU A 13 6.50 6.08 25.85
C LEU A 13 6.95 5.35 24.57
N ILE A 14 7.83 4.36 24.69
CA ILE A 14 8.28 3.54 23.55
C ILE A 14 7.12 2.76 22.95
N LEU A 15 6.29 2.14 23.79
CA LEU A 15 5.14 1.38 23.31
C LEU A 15 4.14 2.28 22.59
N PHE A 16 3.84 3.45 23.17
CA PHE A 16 2.92 4.42 22.59
C PHE A 16 3.41 4.94 21.22
N THR A 17 4.69 5.32 21.13
CA THR A 17 5.29 5.78 19.87
C THR A 17 5.34 4.67 18.81
N SER A 18 5.56 3.42 19.22
CA SER A 18 5.53 2.26 18.31
C SER A 18 4.12 2.02 17.73
N ILE A 19 3.09 2.12 18.57
CA ILE A 19 1.68 1.99 18.13
C ILE A 19 1.31 3.11 17.16
N LEU A 20 1.67 4.35 17.48
CA LEU A 20 1.44 5.49 16.58
C LEU A 20 2.19 5.33 15.26
N GLY A 21 3.45 4.92 15.31
CA GLY A 21 4.27 4.68 14.11
C GLY A 21 3.67 3.59 13.22
N TYR A 22 3.20 2.49 13.82
CA TYR A 22 2.47 1.44 13.10
C TYR A 22 1.17 1.97 12.49
N GLY A 23 0.41 2.78 13.21
CA GLY A 23 -0.82 3.41 12.70
C GLY A 23 -0.56 4.31 11.49
N VAL A 24 0.49 5.14 11.53
CA VAL A 24 0.90 5.98 10.40
C VAL A 24 1.35 5.12 9.21
N TYR A 25 2.18 4.11 9.45
CA TYR A 25 2.59 3.17 8.42
C TYR A 25 1.37 2.51 7.75
N TRP A 26 0.43 2.04 8.57
CA TRP A 26 -0.78 1.39 8.10
C TRP A 26 -1.70 2.33 7.34
N LEU A 27 -1.89 3.59 7.77
CA LEU A 27 -2.80 4.52 7.10
C LEU A 27 -2.28 5.00 5.73
N PHE A 28 -0.97 5.18 5.58
CA PHE A 28 -0.38 5.88 4.43
C PHE A 28 0.50 5.03 3.51
N TYR A 29 1.09 3.94 4.03
CA TYR A 29 2.04 3.11 3.28
C TYR A 29 1.53 1.69 3.03
N ASP A 30 0.39 1.33 3.62
CA ASP A 30 -0.26 0.05 3.33
C ASP A 30 -0.88 0.09 1.93
N MET A 31 -0.39 -0.78 1.06
CA MET A 31 -0.77 -0.82 -0.36
C MET A 31 -2.19 -1.38 -0.55
N ASP A 32 -2.74 -2.04 0.47
CA ASP A 32 -4.14 -2.49 0.45
C ASP A 32 -5.13 -1.32 0.54
N ARG A 33 -4.68 -0.12 0.94
CA ARG A 33 -5.52 1.07 1.09
C ARG A 33 -5.61 1.95 -0.15
N LEU A 34 -4.91 1.61 -1.22
CA LEU A 34 -5.03 2.40 -2.43
C LEU A 34 -6.46 2.29 -2.96
N PRO A 35 -7.00 3.38 -3.51
CA PRO A 35 -8.31 3.37 -4.16
C PRO A 35 -8.21 2.54 -5.44
N LYS A 36 -8.32 1.22 -5.29
CA LYS A 36 -8.52 0.27 -6.38
C LYS A 36 -9.99 0.41 -6.74
N GLY A 37 -10.28 0.98 -7.90
CA GLY A 37 -11.63 0.96 -8.47
C GLY A 37 -11.91 -0.41 -9.08
N THR A 38 -12.54 -0.41 -10.26
CA THR A 38 -12.97 -1.64 -10.91
C THR A 38 -11.78 -2.35 -11.56
N LEU A 39 -11.67 -3.66 -11.35
CA LEU A 39 -10.72 -4.50 -12.09
C LEU A 39 -11.09 -4.48 -13.58
N ILE A 40 -10.17 -4.07 -14.43
CA ILE A 40 -10.37 -3.99 -15.89
C ILE A 40 -9.57 -5.03 -16.67
N ALA A 41 -8.46 -5.52 -16.12
CA ALA A 41 -7.67 -6.57 -16.73
C ALA A 41 -6.87 -7.33 -15.67
N GLU A 42 -6.69 -8.63 -15.90
CA GLU A 42 -5.81 -9.48 -15.12
C GLU A 42 -5.06 -10.39 -16.09
N GLU A 43 -3.74 -10.34 -16.04
CA GLU A 43 -2.89 -11.15 -16.91
C GLU A 43 -1.78 -11.81 -16.11
N THR A 44 -1.50 -13.07 -16.46
CA THR A 44 -0.43 -13.86 -15.83
C THR A 44 0.67 -14.10 -16.84
N SER A 45 1.90 -13.83 -16.43
CA SER A 45 3.10 -14.13 -17.22
C SER A 45 3.10 -15.57 -17.74
N PRO A 46 3.63 -15.84 -18.95
CA PRO A 46 3.65 -17.20 -19.52
C PRO A 46 4.30 -18.26 -18.62
N ASP A 47 5.31 -17.86 -17.85
CA ASP A 47 6.04 -18.71 -16.90
C ASP A 47 5.41 -18.74 -15.49
N LYS A 48 4.26 -18.07 -15.32
CA LYS A 48 3.48 -17.92 -14.09
C LYS A 48 4.27 -17.33 -12.92
N THR A 49 5.34 -16.57 -13.18
CA THR A 49 6.16 -15.95 -12.13
C THR A 49 5.51 -14.69 -11.56
N TYR A 50 4.76 -13.98 -12.41
CA TYR A 50 4.08 -12.73 -12.10
C TYR A 50 2.63 -12.73 -12.57
N THR A 51 1.78 -12.03 -11.82
CA THR A 51 0.42 -11.67 -12.24
C THR A 51 0.25 -10.16 -12.11
N VAL A 52 -0.29 -9.52 -13.14
CA VAL A 52 -0.58 -8.09 -13.15
C VAL A 52 -2.09 -7.90 -13.15
N LYS A 53 -2.60 -7.11 -12.21
CA LYS A 53 -4.01 -6.72 -12.12
C LYS A 53 -4.14 -5.22 -12.34
N ALA A 54 -4.89 -4.81 -13.34
CA ALA A 54 -5.14 -3.42 -13.65
C ALA A 54 -6.52 -3.00 -13.14
N TYR A 55 -6.57 -1.87 -12.47
CA TYR A 55 -7.76 -1.26 -11.90
C TYR A 55 -7.96 0.13 -12.47
N THR A 56 -9.21 0.54 -12.68
CA THR A 56 -9.54 1.96 -12.84
C THR A 56 -9.36 2.66 -11.50
N SER A 57 -8.81 3.87 -11.53
CA SER A 57 -8.80 4.78 -10.39
C SER A 57 -9.63 6.00 -10.79
N ASP A 58 -10.77 6.15 -10.13
CA ASP A 58 -11.64 7.30 -10.27
C ASP A 58 -11.31 8.27 -9.13
N ALA A 59 -10.60 9.35 -9.45
CA ALA A 59 -10.28 10.41 -8.49
C ALA A 59 -11.37 11.50 -8.45
N GLY A 60 -12.54 11.26 -9.07
CA GLY A 60 -13.70 12.12 -9.06
C GLY A 60 -14.07 12.67 -10.45
N ALA A 61 -15.26 13.28 -10.52
CA ALA A 61 -15.95 13.69 -11.75
C ALA A 61 -15.18 14.61 -12.71
N THR A 62 -14.13 15.30 -12.24
CA THR A 62 -13.33 16.24 -13.04
C THR A 62 -11.92 15.71 -13.36
N THR A 63 -11.59 14.49 -12.94
CA THR A 63 -10.29 13.87 -13.19
C THR A 63 -10.40 12.82 -14.28
N SER A 64 -9.43 12.79 -15.20
CA SER A 64 -9.37 11.72 -16.20
C SER A 64 -9.14 10.37 -15.50
N TYR A 65 -9.80 9.32 -15.98
CA TYR A 65 -9.56 7.95 -15.51
C TYR A 65 -8.07 7.64 -15.53
N SER A 66 -7.53 7.25 -14.38
CA SER A 66 -6.17 6.73 -14.28
C SER A 66 -6.21 5.22 -14.20
N VAL A 67 -5.20 4.54 -14.74
CA VAL A 67 -5.06 3.09 -14.60
C VAL A 67 -3.96 2.81 -13.60
N ILE A 68 -4.29 2.04 -12.57
CA ILE A 68 -3.34 1.55 -11.58
C ILE A 68 -3.16 0.06 -11.82
N ALA A 69 -1.92 -0.38 -12.06
CA ALA A 69 -1.61 -1.80 -12.19
C ALA A 69 -0.85 -2.29 -10.95
N GLU A 70 -1.30 -3.39 -10.37
CA GLU A 70 -0.66 -4.10 -9.27
C GLU A 70 0.05 -5.34 -9.81
N LEU A 71 1.35 -5.43 -9.55
CA LEU A 71 2.20 -6.57 -9.85
C LEU A 71 2.32 -7.46 -8.61
N SER A 72 1.85 -8.70 -8.72
CA SER A 72 2.00 -9.75 -7.73
C SER A 72 3.09 -10.77 -8.11
N PHE A 73 3.84 -11.24 -7.12
CA PHE A 73 4.90 -12.23 -7.28
C PHE A 73 4.38 -13.62 -6.87
N ASN A 74 4.18 -14.52 -7.83
CA ASN A 74 3.52 -15.80 -7.57
C ASN A 74 4.45 -16.86 -6.96
N LYS A 75 5.75 -16.80 -7.27
CA LYS A 75 6.74 -17.81 -6.84
C LYS A 75 7.58 -17.38 -5.65
N VAL A 76 7.54 -16.10 -5.28
CA VAL A 76 8.37 -15.55 -4.21
C VAL A 76 7.50 -14.69 -3.32
N SER A 77 7.60 -14.89 -2.00
CA SER A 77 6.95 -14.03 -1.02
C SER A 77 7.62 -12.65 -1.01
N LYS A 78 7.14 -11.77 -1.89
CA LYS A 78 7.53 -10.37 -2.00
C LYS A 78 6.28 -9.50 -2.03
N LYS A 79 6.37 -8.31 -1.44
CA LYS A 79 5.28 -7.33 -1.47
C LYS A 79 4.94 -6.98 -2.93
N SER A 80 3.64 -6.89 -3.22
CA SER A 80 3.15 -6.39 -4.51
C SER A 80 3.74 -5.02 -4.82
N LYS A 81 3.90 -4.71 -6.10
CA LYS A 81 4.35 -3.39 -6.56
C LYS A 81 3.24 -2.72 -7.35
N ILE A 82 3.21 -1.39 -7.33
CA ILE A 82 2.28 -0.61 -8.13
C ILE A 82 3.00 0.01 -9.29
N ILE A 83 2.32 -0.02 -10.44
CA ILE A 83 2.69 0.62 -11.67
C ILE A 83 1.59 1.66 -11.94
N TYR A 84 1.94 2.94 -11.81
CA TYR A 84 1.05 4.04 -12.14
C TYR A 84 1.11 4.31 -13.64
N LEU A 85 -0.01 4.11 -14.33
CA LEU A 85 -0.14 4.40 -15.75
C LEU A 85 -0.83 5.75 -15.90
N GLN A 86 -0.03 6.80 -16.06
CA GLN A 86 -0.54 8.13 -16.33
C GLN A 86 -0.85 8.26 -17.82
N TYR A 87 -2.10 8.60 -18.14
CA TYR A 87 -2.47 8.94 -19.52
C TYR A 87 -1.92 10.32 -19.85
N LYS A 88 -1.04 10.41 -20.86
CA LYS A 88 -0.52 11.69 -21.33
C LYS A 88 -1.62 12.35 -22.17
N HIS A 89 -2.18 13.46 -21.69
CA HIS A 89 -3.07 14.30 -22.50
C HIS A 89 -2.21 14.95 -23.60
N SER A 90 -2.59 14.72 -24.86
CA SER A 90 -1.96 15.29 -26.05
C SER A 90 -2.45 16.72 -26.30
#